data_AF-A0A2V8JAS4-F1
#
_entry.id   AF-A0A2V8JAS4-F1
#
_cell.length_a   1.000
_cell.length_b   1.000
_cell.length_c   1.000
_cell.angle_alpha   90.00
_cell.angle_beta   90.00
_cell.angle_gamma   90.00
#
_symmetry.space_group_name_H-M   'P 1'
#
loop_
_entity.id
_entity.type
_entity.pdbx_description
1 polymer ?
#
loop_
_entity_poly.entity_id
_entity_poly.type
_entity_poly.pdbx_seq_one_letter_code
_entity_poly.pdbx_strand_id
1 'polypeptide(L)'
;MQRIVMIATLLLLPVSLCAQWLDFPTPGIPRTADGKPNLTAPAPRTPDGKPELSGIWQPEINPYRFNLIQDLKDEAIFRPAAEAIFMERVKDFHRDDPVTNCLPTGPSEILNAMYR
;
A
#
# COMPACT_ATOMS: atom_id res chain seq x y z
N MET A 1 -34.13 41.84 7.10
CA MET A 1 -33.75 41.00 5.93
C MET A 1 -32.24 40.92 5.73
N GLN A 2 -31.52 42.04 5.71
CA GLN A 2 -30.06 42.09 5.54
C GLN A 2 -29.24 41.16 6.47
N ARG A 3 -29.60 41.08 7.75
CA ARG A 3 -28.95 40.17 8.72
C ARG A 3 -29.13 38.68 8.38
N ILE A 4 -30.30 38.30 7.89
CA ILE A 4 -30.62 36.92 7.52
C ILE A 4 -29.85 36.54 6.25
N VAL A 5 -29.79 37.47 5.29
CA VAL A 5 -29.00 37.29 4.06
C VAL A 5 -27.53 37.07 4.42
N MET A 6 -26.91 37.92 5.26
CA MET A 6 -25.51 37.74 5.64
C MET A 6 -25.21 36.41 6.34
N ILE A 7 -26.08 35.95 7.23
CA ILE A 7 -25.89 34.66 7.93
C ILE A 7 -26.01 33.51 6.93
N ALA A 8 -26.96 33.57 6.01
CA ALA A 8 -27.11 32.57 4.95
C ALA A 8 -25.90 32.53 4.03
N THR A 9 -25.32 33.68 3.66
CA THR A 9 -24.09 33.74 2.84
C THR A 9 -22.89 33.14 3.56
N LEU A 10 -22.77 33.36 4.88
CA LEU A 10 -21.65 32.84 5.67
C LEU A 10 -21.71 31.32 5.83
N LEU A 11 -22.92 30.74 5.93
CA LEU A 11 -23.16 29.29 6.03
C LEU A 11 -22.94 28.56 4.70
N LEU A 12 -22.98 29.26 3.56
CA LEU A 12 -22.79 28.71 2.22
C LEU A 12 -21.33 28.69 1.76
N LEU A 13 -20.39 29.27 2.53
CA LEU A 13 -18.97 29.19 2.23
C LEU A 13 -18.44 27.81 2.66
N PRO A 14 -18.00 26.93 1.74
CA PRO A 14 -17.34 25.71 2.13
C PRO A 14 -16.02 26.11 2.79
N VAL A 15 -15.94 25.97 4.11
CA VAL A 15 -14.65 25.98 4.80
C VAL A 15 -13.95 24.74 4.28
N SER A 16 -13.02 24.91 3.34
CA SER A 16 -12.06 23.86 3.02
C SER A 16 -11.30 23.61 4.32
N LEU A 17 -11.75 22.61 5.07
CA LEU A 17 -10.92 21.90 6.02
C LEU A 17 -9.82 21.29 5.17
N CYS A 18 -8.76 22.07 4.90
CA CYS A 18 -7.51 21.53 4.45
C CYS A 18 -7.23 20.39 5.41
N ALA A 19 -7.25 19.15 4.92
CA ALA A 19 -6.79 18.02 5.68
C ALA A 19 -5.39 18.39 6.16
N GLN A 20 -5.28 18.80 7.42
CA GLN A 20 -4.02 19.24 7.99
C GLN A 20 -3.30 17.95 8.34
N TRP A 21 -2.65 17.40 7.32
CA TRP A 21 -1.64 16.39 7.52
C TRP A 21 -0.70 16.96 8.58
N LEU A 22 -0.55 16.22 9.69
CA LEU A 22 0.42 16.58 10.70
C LEU A 22 1.78 16.60 10.01
N ASP A 23 2.41 17.77 9.95
CA ASP A 23 3.84 17.90 9.67
C ASP A 23 4.63 17.33 10.87
N PHE A 24 4.44 16.05 11.14
CA PHE A 24 5.06 15.33 12.25
C PHE A 24 6.23 14.51 11.70
N PRO A 25 7.46 15.04 11.79
CA PRO A 25 8.63 14.28 11.40
C PRO A 25 8.77 13.04 12.28
N THR A 26 9.00 11.87 11.68
CA THR A 26 9.32 10.66 12.43
C THR A 26 10.55 10.92 13.32
N PRO A 27 10.45 10.70 14.65
CA PRO A 27 11.58 10.86 15.56
C PRO A 27 12.74 9.93 15.22
N GLY A 28 13.97 10.36 15.50
CA GLY A 28 15.16 9.53 15.33
C GLY A 28 15.70 9.43 13.89
N ILE A 29 14.98 9.92 12.87
CA ILE A 29 15.51 9.98 11.50
C ILE A 29 16.53 11.13 11.39
N PRO A 30 17.80 10.85 11.02
CA PRO A 30 18.79 11.89 10.73
C PRO A 30 18.33 12.77 9.57
N ARG A 31 18.43 14.09 9.75
CA ARG A 31 17.98 15.07 8.76
C ARG A 31 19.10 16.01 8.34
N THR A 32 18.97 16.51 7.12
CA THR A 32 19.78 17.56 6.52
C THR A 32 19.44 18.93 7.11
N ALA A 33 20.24 19.95 6.82
CA ALA A 33 19.98 21.32 7.29
C ALA A 33 18.67 21.92 6.75
N ASP A 34 18.18 21.44 5.59
CA ASP A 34 16.88 21.80 5.02
C ASP A 34 15.72 20.92 5.56
N GLY A 35 15.98 20.07 6.56
CA GLY A 35 14.95 19.29 7.26
C GLY A 35 14.52 17.99 6.56
N LYS A 36 15.10 17.66 5.40
CA LYS A 36 14.81 16.40 4.69
C LYS A 36 15.57 15.21 5.29
N PRO A 37 15.03 13.98 5.21
CA PRO A 37 15.77 12.79 5.61
C PRO A 37 17.13 12.70 4.90
N ASN A 38 18.19 12.45 5.67
CA ASN A 38 19.52 12.23 5.12
C ASN A 38 19.68 10.76 4.68
N LEU A 39 19.56 10.51 3.37
CA LEU A 39 19.68 9.16 2.78
C LEU A 39 21.09 8.60 2.79
N THR A 40 22.11 9.39 3.16
CA THR A 40 23.50 8.96 3.29
C THR A 40 23.91 8.68 4.74
N ALA A 41 22.99 8.87 5.69
CA ALA A 41 23.27 8.59 7.10
C ALA A 41 23.48 7.08 7.33
N PRO A 42 24.36 6.69 8.27
CA PRO A 42 24.49 5.30 8.68
C PRO A 42 23.15 4.73 9.18
N ALA A 43 22.89 3.45 8.88
CA ALA A 43 21.72 2.77 9.41
C ALA A 43 21.74 2.78 10.96
N PRO A 44 20.60 3.08 11.63
CA PRO A 44 20.51 2.98 13.07
C PRO A 44 20.87 1.57 13.56
N ARG A 45 21.45 1.49 14.77
CA ARG A 45 21.84 0.22 15.37
C ARG A 45 21.33 0.08 16.79
N THR A 46 21.03 -1.16 17.17
CA THR A 46 20.64 -1.55 18.54
C THR A 46 21.81 -1.40 19.52
N PRO A 47 21.56 -1.44 20.85
CA PRO A 47 22.62 -1.42 21.86
C PRO A 47 23.65 -2.56 21.73
N ASP A 48 23.26 -3.71 21.18
CA ASP A 48 24.15 -4.85 20.86
C ASP A 48 24.85 -4.71 19.49
N GLY A 49 24.71 -3.56 18.82
CA GLY A 49 25.44 -3.22 17.61
C GLY A 49 24.87 -3.83 16.32
N LYS A 50 23.66 -4.38 16.34
CA LYS A 50 22.99 -4.93 15.16
C LYS A 50 22.21 -3.83 14.41
N PRO A 51 21.92 -4.00 13.11
CA PRO A 51 21.00 -3.10 12.41
C PRO A 51 19.63 -3.06 13.11
N GLU A 52 19.12 -1.85 13.34
CA GLU A 52 17.80 -1.64 13.91
C GLU A 52 16.72 -1.76 12.82
N LEU A 53 15.75 -2.66 12.99
CA LEU A 53 14.73 -3.00 11.99
C LEU A 53 13.29 -2.65 12.42
N SER A 54 13.10 -2.00 13.57
CA SER A 54 11.77 -1.57 14.05
C SER A 54 11.14 -0.40 13.29
N GLY A 55 11.81 0.11 12.25
CA GLY A 55 11.32 1.21 11.42
C GLY A 55 10.10 0.87 10.57
N ILE A 56 9.55 1.89 9.92
CA ILE A 56 8.51 1.71 8.90
C ILE A 56 9.16 1.19 7.63
N TRP A 57 8.67 0.07 7.13
CA TRP A 57 9.13 -0.53 5.87
C TRP A 57 8.10 -0.29 4.79
N GLN A 58 8.57 0.16 3.63
CA GLN A 58 7.77 0.17 2.42
C GLN A 58 8.24 -0.99 1.54
N PRO A 59 7.35 -1.93 1.18
CA PRO A 59 7.72 -2.95 0.21
C PRO A 59 8.06 -2.28 -1.12
N GLU A 60 9.05 -2.82 -1.81
CA GLU A 60 9.36 -2.38 -3.16
C GLU A 60 8.14 -2.58 -4.07
N ILE A 61 7.91 -1.64 -4.99
CA ILE A 61 6.91 -1.81 -6.04
C ILE A 61 7.43 -2.86 -7.01
N ASN A 62 7.13 -4.12 -6.70
CA ASN A 62 7.49 -5.26 -7.53
C ASN A 62 6.29 -5.61 -8.44
N PRO A 63 6.44 -5.57 -9.77
CA PRO A 63 5.34 -5.89 -10.68
C PRO A 63 4.95 -7.39 -10.59
N TYR A 64 5.87 -8.25 -10.15
CA TYR A 64 5.63 -9.69 -9.93
C TYR A 64 4.84 -9.99 -8.65
N ARG A 65 4.48 -8.97 -7.86
CA ARG A 65 3.74 -9.16 -6.60
C ARG A 65 2.37 -9.83 -6.78
N PHE A 66 1.73 -9.60 -7.92
CA PHE A 66 0.41 -10.16 -8.25
C PHE A 66 0.47 -11.20 -9.38
N ASN A 67 1.47 -11.09 -10.24
CA ASN A 67 1.59 -11.93 -11.41
C ASN A 67 3.05 -12.35 -11.64
N LEU A 68 3.44 -13.47 -11.03
CA LEU A 68 4.78 -14.05 -11.20
C LEU A 68 5.09 -14.47 -12.64
N ILE A 69 4.07 -14.64 -13.48
CA ILE A 69 4.19 -15.11 -14.86
C ILE A 69 3.99 -13.99 -15.90
N GLN A 70 3.90 -12.73 -15.48
CA GLN A 70 3.61 -11.62 -16.41
C GLN A 70 4.64 -11.43 -17.54
N ASP A 71 5.91 -11.73 -17.27
CA ASP A 71 7.02 -11.65 -18.23
C ASP A 71 7.55 -13.02 -18.61
N LEU A 72 6.73 -14.05 -18.40
CA LEU A 72 7.13 -15.42 -18.67
C LEU A 72 7.33 -15.60 -20.17
N LYS A 73 8.58 -15.82 -20.59
CA LYS A 73 8.94 -16.04 -22.00
C LYS A 73 8.55 -17.42 -22.52
N ASP A 74 8.31 -18.37 -21.62
CA ASP A 74 7.95 -19.74 -21.93
C ASP A 74 6.69 -20.12 -21.16
N GLU A 75 5.54 -19.99 -21.81
CA GLU A 75 4.23 -20.30 -21.24
C GLU A 75 4.09 -21.80 -20.86
N ALA A 76 5.03 -22.66 -21.28
CA ALA A 76 5.07 -24.07 -20.94
C ALA A 76 5.44 -24.39 -19.47
N ILE A 77 5.67 -23.37 -18.61
CA ILE A 77 5.85 -23.60 -17.16
C ILE A 77 4.62 -24.24 -16.54
N PHE A 78 3.42 -23.95 -17.05
CA PHE A 78 2.22 -24.64 -16.58
C PHE A 78 2.25 -26.10 -17.00
N ARG A 79 2.18 -27.00 -16.00
CA ARG A 79 1.83 -28.39 -16.26
C ARG A 79 0.42 -28.41 -16.88
N PRO A 80 0.13 -29.24 -17.91
CA PRO A 80 -1.18 -29.25 -18.56
C PRO A 80 -2.36 -29.43 -17.61
N ALA A 81 -2.20 -30.24 -16.56
CA ALA A 81 -3.22 -30.42 -15.53
C ALA A 81 -3.46 -29.16 -14.69
N ALA A 82 -2.41 -28.36 -14.42
CA ALA A 82 -2.54 -27.11 -13.69
C ALA A 82 -3.18 -26.01 -14.55
N GLU A 83 -2.84 -25.96 -15.84
CA GLU A 83 -3.45 -25.04 -16.81
C GLU A 83 -4.96 -25.30 -16.93
N ALA A 84 -5.38 -26.57 -17.03
CA ALA A 84 -6.79 -26.93 -17.11
C ALA A 84 -7.59 -26.42 -15.90
N ILE A 85 -7.08 -26.62 -14.68
CA ILE A 85 -7.71 -26.15 -13.44
C ILE A 85 -7.71 -24.62 -13.38
N PHE A 86 -6.61 -23.97 -13.77
CA PHE A 86 -6.53 -22.51 -13.82
C PHE A 86 -7.59 -21.94 -14.75
N MET A 87 -7.70 -22.47 -15.97
CA MET A 87 -8.69 -22.01 -16.95
C MET A 87 -10.14 -22.34 -16.56
N GLU A 88 -10.38 -23.41 -15.80
CA GLU A 88 -11.69 -23.68 -15.21
C GLU A 88 -12.08 -22.60 -14.19
N ARG A 89 -11.16 -22.23 -13.28
CA ARG A 89 -11.38 -21.16 -12.29
C ARG A 89 -11.50 -19.77 -12.92
N VAL A 90 -10.81 -19.50 -14.03
CA VAL A 90 -10.99 -18.24 -14.75
C VAL A 90 -12.43 -18.12 -15.29
N LYS A 91 -13.01 -19.22 -15.79
CA LYS A 91 -14.38 -19.22 -16.34
C LYS A 91 -15.45 -18.95 -15.29
N ASP A 92 -15.23 -19.36 -14.04
CA ASP A 92 -16.17 -19.12 -12.94
C ASP A 92 -15.85 -17.85 -12.13
N PHE A 93 -14.94 -17.01 -12.64
CA PHE A 93 -14.48 -15.78 -12.00
C PHE A 93 -13.84 -16.00 -10.63
N HIS A 94 -13.13 -17.12 -10.45
CA HIS A 94 -12.45 -17.47 -9.20
C HIS A 94 -13.41 -17.49 -8.01
N ARG A 95 -14.60 -18.07 -8.19
CA ARG A 95 -15.64 -18.12 -7.15
C ARG A 95 -15.13 -18.73 -5.83
N ASP A 96 -14.27 -19.74 -5.95
CA ASP A 96 -13.71 -20.47 -4.81
C ASP A 96 -12.47 -19.78 -4.21
N ASP A 97 -12.11 -18.58 -4.65
CA ASP A 97 -11.09 -17.76 -3.99
C ASP A 97 -11.53 -17.44 -2.54
N PRO A 98 -10.63 -17.54 -1.54
CA PRO A 98 -10.93 -17.18 -0.16
C PRO A 98 -11.57 -15.80 0.00
N VAL A 99 -11.12 -14.78 -0.75
CA VAL A 99 -11.66 -13.42 -0.68
C VAL A 99 -13.09 -13.34 -1.17
N THR A 100 -13.45 -14.10 -2.21
CA THR A 100 -14.82 -14.20 -2.71
C THR A 100 -15.76 -14.79 -1.65
N ASN A 101 -15.21 -15.52 -0.67
CA ASN A 101 -15.94 -16.15 0.43
C ASN A 101 -15.74 -15.43 1.79
N CYS A 102 -15.29 -14.18 1.79
CA CYS A 102 -15.01 -13.39 3.00
C CYS A 102 -14.00 -14.06 3.95
N LEU A 103 -13.11 -14.89 3.42
CA LEU A 103 -12.01 -15.51 4.16
C LEU A 103 -10.72 -14.70 3.93
N PRO A 104 -9.75 -14.79 4.86
CA PRO A 104 -8.45 -14.18 4.64
C PRO A 104 -7.82 -14.66 3.34
N THR A 105 -7.26 -13.74 2.55
CA THR A 105 -6.73 -13.98 1.20
C THR A 105 -5.59 -14.99 1.12
N GLY A 106 -5.07 -15.46 2.25
CA GLY A 106 -4.01 -16.45 2.32
C GLY A 106 -2.63 -15.91 1.89
N PRO A 107 -1.59 -16.75 1.89
CA PRO A 107 -0.20 -16.33 1.75
C PRO A 107 0.16 -15.66 0.42
N SER A 108 -0.62 -15.88 -0.65
CA SER A 108 -0.41 -15.26 -1.97
C SER A 108 -0.58 -13.75 -1.96
N GLU A 109 -1.32 -13.20 -0.98
CA GLU A 109 -1.73 -11.79 -0.95
C GLU A 109 -1.33 -11.07 0.35
N ILE A 110 -0.60 -11.75 1.25
CA ILE A 110 -0.06 -11.18 2.50
C ILE A 110 0.86 -9.96 2.25
N LEU A 111 1.31 -9.75 1.01
CA LEU A 111 2.18 -8.64 0.64
C LEU A 111 1.45 -7.39 0.11
N ASN A 112 0.11 -7.38 -0.02
CA ASN A 112 -0.59 -6.16 -0.48
C ASN A 112 -2.08 -6.06 -0.13
N ALA A 113 -2.42 -5.89 1.15
CA ALA A 113 -3.72 -5.31 1.51
C ALA A 113 -3.70 -3.77 1.40
N MET A 114 -3.57 -3.24 0.19
CA MET A 114 -4.12 -1.91 -0.12
C MET A 114 -5.06 -2.06 -1.30
N TYR A 115 -6.34 -2.15 -0.97
CA TYR A 115 -7.46 -1.97 -1.88
C TYR A 115 -7.18 -0.84 -2.86
N ARG A 116 -7.16 -1.16 -4.14
CA ARG A 116 -7.62 -0.26 -5.18
C ARG A 116 -8.35 -1.05 -6.25
#